data_AF-A0AAE3W6L0-F1
#
_entry.id   AF-A0AAE3W6L0-F1
#
_cell.length_a   1.000
_cell.length_b   1.000
_cell.length_c   1.000
_cell.angle_alpha   90.00
_cell.angle_beta   90.00
_cell.angle_gamma   90.00
#
_symmetry.space_group_name_H-M   'P 1'
#
loop_
_entity.id
_entity.type
_entity.pdbx_description
1 polymer ?
#
loop_
_entity_poly.entity_id
_entity_poly.type
_entity_poly.pdbx_seq_one_letter_code
_entity_poly.pdbx_strand_id
1 'polypeptide(L)'
;MGVDTGTEWPEAAAPLDRARVLDVWRSLRETLARETPFARGGTDALDRSFEEIPDDLSEVPAFKEWSSAHLPLRWAMLRVLTAAVPPGPPLSLTGPVVLDKGELRVWPGDVTVNGNLVLRRKARVVVLGTLTVTGALLAATYGYTLAGARRIECRDGVSAGEVLATEAVHCPGTFLLTQETHTAMSPQFTGGTLVDHLWPAQFTRVDVARRVNGGPDAAREALGADAEVFAARLLRS
;
A
#
# COMPACT_ATOMS: atom_id res chain seq x y z
N MET A 1 23.74 -18.22 6.92
CA MET A 1 22.40 -17.80 6.44
C MET A 1 22.63 -17.15 5.09
N GLY A 2 22.34 -17.88 4.00
CA GLY A 2 22.47 -17.32 2.65
C GLY A 2 21.51 -16.15 2.52
N VAL A 3 22.00 -15.01 2.03
CA VAL A 3 21.13 -13.91 1.62
C VAL A 3 20.45 -14.41 0.35
N ASP A 4 19.17 -14.75 0.45
CA ASP A 4 18.34 -15.05 -0.72
C ASP A 4 18.40 -13.80 -1.60
N THR A 5 19.14 -13.87 -2.70
CA THR A 5 19.24 -12.78 -3.67
C THR A 5 17.91 -12.76 -4.40
N GLY A 6 16.93 -12.06 -3.83
CA GLY A 6 15.63 -11.86 -4.44
C GLY A 6 15.75 -11.23 -5.83
N THR A 7 14.70 -11.36 -6.64
CA THR A 7 14.62 -10.67 -7.93
C THR A 7 14.74 -9.18 -7.70
N GLU A 8 15.60 -8.53 -8.47
CA GLU A 8 15.72 -7.08 -8.43
C GLU A 8 14.49 -6.42 -9.05
N TRP A 9 13.88 -5.50 -8.31
CA TRP A 9 12.86 -4.61 -8.88
C TRP A 9 13.58 -3.47 -9.59
N PRO A 10 13.42 -3.30 -10.92
CA PRO A 10 14.16 -2.32 -11.68
C PRO A 10 13.88 -0.89 -11.19
N GLU A 11 14.93 -0.08 -11.15
CA GLU A 11 14.78 1.37 -11.04
C GLU A 11 14.27 1.91 -12.36
N ALA A 12 13.23 2.72 -12.30
CA ALA A 12 12.66 3.40 -13.45
C ALA A 12 12.34 4.83 -13.06
N ALA A 13 12.70 5.76 -13.94
CA ALA A 13 12.19 7.11 -13.87
C ALA A 13 10.66 7.07 -13.93
N ALA A 14 10.02 7.94 -13.18
CA ALA A 14 8.57 8.07 -13.14
C ALA A 14 8.19 9.54 -13.30
N PRO A 15 8.55 10.16 -14.45
CA PRO A 15 8.27 11.57 -14.69
C PRO A 15 6.77 11.83 -14.71
N LEU A 16 6.37 12.97 -14.14
CA LEU A 16 4.98 13.39 -14.07
C LEU A 16 4.68 14.52 -15.05
N ASP A 17 3.61 14.36 -15.80
CA ASP A 17 2.94 15.49 -16.43
C ASP A 17 2.13 16.23 -15.36
N ARG A 18 2.73 17.30 -14.80
CA ARG A 18 2.09 18.13 -13.77
C ARG A 18 0.75 18.71 -14.22
N ALA A 19 0.63 19.12 -15.48
CA ALA A 19 -0.63 19.67 -16.00
C ALA A 19 -1.73 18.61 -15.97
N ARG A 20 -1.39 17.39 -16.41
CA ARG A 20 -2.31 16.25 -16.35
C ARG A 20 -2.70 15.88 -14.92
N VAL A 21 -1.76 15.85 -13.98
CA VAL A 21 -2.03 15.57 -12.56
C VAL A 21 -2.98 16.62 -11.98
N LEU A 22 -2.75 17.90 -12.25
CA LEU A 22 -3.60 19.00 -11.78
C LEU A 22 -5.00 18.95 -12.40
N ASP A 23 -5.13 18.64 -13.69
CA ASP A 23 -6.43 18.52 -14.35
C ASP A 23 -7.25 17.36 -13.76
N VAL A 24 -6.62 16.21 -13.52
CA VAL A 24 -7.26 15.08 -12.85
C VAL A 24 -7.64 15.43 -11.41
N TRP A 25 -6.75 16.08 -10.65
CA TRP A 25 -7.04 16.57 -9.30
C TRP A 25 -8.31 17.45 -9.31
N ARG A 26 -8.37 18.47 -10.18
CA ARG A 26 -9.54 19.36 -10.29
C ARG A 26 -10.83 18.59 -10.58
N SER A 27 -10.78 17.57 -11.44
CA SER A 27 -11.95 16.72 -11.74
C SER A 27 -12.40 15.82 -10.58
N LEU A 28 -11.45 15.35 -9.77
CA LEU A 28 -11.73 14.45 -8.64
C LEU A 28 -11.99 15.19 -7.33
N ARG A 29 -11.63 16.47 -7.24
CA ARG A 29 -11.64 17.30 -6.02
C ARG A 29 -12.94 17.21 -5.26
N GLU A 30 -14.07 17.48 -5.92
CA GLU A 30 -15.38 17.45 -5.24
C GLU A 30 -15.80 16.05 -4.82
N THR A 31 -15.44 15.03 -5.60
CA THR A 31 -15.74 13.64 -5.27
C THR A 31 -14.96 13.21 -4.04
N LEU A 32 -13.65 13.49 -4.00
CA LEU A 32 -12.78 13.22 -2.85
C LEU A 32 -13.24 13.98 -1.61
N ALA A 33 -13.64 15.25 -1.74
CA ALA A 33 -14.14 16.06 -0.64
C ALA A 33 -15.38 15.46 0.06
N ARG A 34 -16.21 14.71 -0.69
CA ARG A 34 -17.41 14.05 -0.17
C ARG A 34 -17.13 12.71 0.50
N GLU A 35 -15.94 12.15 0.33
CA GLU A 35 -15.61 10.87 0.94
C GLU A 35 -15.43 11.01 2.45
N THR A 36 -15.84 9.97 3.19
CA THR A 36 -15.86 9.92 4.67
C THR A 36 -14.62 10.50 5.37
N PRO A 37 -13.36 10.23 4.94
CA PRO A 37 -12.20 10.79 5.63
C PRO A 37 -12.01 12.30 5.43
N PHE A 38 -12.62 12.90 4.41
CA PHE A 38 -12.50 14.33 4.09
C PHE A 38 -13.76 15.14 4.39
N ALA A 39 -14.91 14.47 4.50
CA ALA A 39 -16.23 15.09 4.64
C ALA A 39 -16.37 16.07 5.83
N ARG A 40 -15.51 15.96 6.86
CA ARG A 40 -15.53 16.85 8.05
C ARG A 40 -14.47 17.96 8.03
N GLY A 41 -13.47 17.88 7.14
CA GLY A 41 -12.27 18.73 7.18
C GLY A 41 -12.15 19.75 6.04
N GLY A 42 -13.05 19.70 5.05
CA GLY A 42 -12.99 20.56 3.86
C GLY A 42 -11.88 20.17 2.88
N THR A 43 -11.74 20.95 1.81
CA THR A 43 -10.81 20.68 0.70
C THR A 43 -9.42 21.27 0.89
N ASP A 44 -9.22 22.19 1.84
CA ASP A 44 -7.98 22.97 1.93
C ASP A 44 -6.73 22.10 2.12
N ALA A 45 -6.85 21.02 2.90
CA ALA A 45 -5.75 20.09 3.09
C ALA A 45 -5.45 19.28 1.82
N LEU A 46 -6.49 18.96 1.04
CA LEU A 46 -6.32 18.31 -0.27
C LEU A 46 -5.69 19.27 -1.27
N ASP A 47 -6.18 20.51 -1.35
CA ASP A 47 -5.64 21.54 -2.26
C ASP A 47 -4.15 21.75 -2.03
N ARG A 48 -3.72 21.91 -0.76
CA ARG A 48 -2.30 22.01 -0.39
C ARG A 48 -1.46 20.81 -0.82
N SER A 49 -2.01 19.60 -0.77
CA SER A 49 -1.30 18.40 -1.24
C SER A 49 -1.05 18.38 -2.74
N PHE A 50 -1.64 19.28 -3.53
CA PHE A 50 -1.40 19.37 -4.98
C PHE A 50 -0.73 20.69 -5.40
N GLU A 51 -0.26 21.51 -4.45
CA GLU A 51 0.51 22.74 -4.75
C GLU A 51 1.95 22.42 -5.19
N GLU A 52 2.59 21.42 -4.59
CA GLU A 52 4.00 21.06 -4.79
C GLU A 52 4.16 19.63 -5.35
N ILE A 53 3.60 19.39 -6.54
CA ILE A 53 3.71 18.08 -7.22
C ILE A 53 5.16 17.89 -7.70
N PRO A 54 5.85 16.79 -7.36
CA PRO A 54 7.21 16.53 -7.83
C PRO A 54 7.25 16.36 -9.36
N ASP A 55 8.40 16.66 -9.98
CA ASP A 55 8.59 16.42 -11.43
C ASP A 55 8.75 14.92 -11.75
N ASP A 56 9.26 14.14 -10.80
CA ASP A 56 9.46 12.69 -10.93
C ASP A 56 9.14 11.97 -9.61
N LEU A 57 8.29 10.94 -9.66
CA LEU A 57 7.92 10.15 -8.48
C LEU A 57 9.05 9.25 -7.97
N SER A 58 10.04 8.93 -8.80
CA SER A 58 11.18 8.10 -8.42
C SER A 58 12.19 8.85 -7.54
N GLU A 59 12.13 10.19 -7.51
CA GLU A 59 12.97 11.01 -6.65
C GLU A 59 12.56 10.89 -5.19
N VAL A 60 13.31 10.07 -4.44
CA VAL A 60 13.02 9.72 -3.05
C VAL A 60 12.77 10.93 -2.13
N PRO A 61 13.58 12.01 -2.13
CA PRO A 61 13.33 13.16 -1.27
C PRO A 61 12.03 13.88 -1.62
N ALA A 62 11.82 14.19 -2.90
CA ALA A 62 10.65 14.91 -3.38
C ALA A 62 9.36 14.11 -3.16
N PHE A 63 9.39 12.80 -3.46
CA PHE A 63 8.28 11.90 -3.15
C PHE A 63 8.00 11.85 -1.64
N LYS A 64 9.03 11.78 -0.78
CA LYS A 64 8.87 11.72 0.68
C LYS A 64 8.27 12.99 1.25
N GLU A 65 8.69 14.14 0.76
CA GLU A 65 8.16 15.44 1.15
C GLU A 65 6.69 15.56 0.74
N TRP A 66 6.39 15.29 -0.53
CA TRP A 66 5.03 15.35 -1.06
C TRP A 66 4.08 14.36 -0.37
N SER A 67 4.54 13.12 -0.12
CA SER A 67 3.77 12.06 0.57
C SER A 67 3.91 12.09 2.10
N SER A 68 4.42 13.17 2.70
CA SER A 68 4.55 13.31 4.17
C SER A 68 3.19 13.54 4.86
N ALA A 69 2.15 13.80 4.07
CA ALA A 69 0.79 14.03 4.53
C ALA A 69 0.17 12.81 5.23
N HIS A 70 -0.83 13.05 6.10
CA HIS A 70 -1.53 11.96 6.79
C HIS A 70 -2.24 11.00 5.83
N LEU A 71 -2.55 9.79 6.31
CA LEU A 71 -3.04 8.64 5.52
C LEU A 71 -4.09 9.00 4.44
N PRO A 72 -5.19 9.72 4.75
CA PRO A 72 -6.18 10.05 3.72
C PRO A 72 -5.59 10.83 2.54
N LEU A 73 -4.75 11.83 2.80
CA LEU A 73 -4.15 12.64 1.73
C LEU A 73 -3.24 11.81 0.84
N ARG A 74 -2.45 10.90 1.41
CA ARG A 74 -1.65 9.95 0.61
C ARG A 74 -2.50 9.05 -0.26
N TRP A 75 -3.64 8.59 0.26
CA TRP A 75 -4.58 7.80 -0.54
C TRP A 75 -5.24 8.63 -1.65
N ALA A 76 -5.60 9.89 -1.39
CA ALA A 76 -6.11 10.81 -2.41
C ALA A 76 -5.06 11.12 -3.50
N MET A 77 -3.79 11.32 -3.11
CA MET A 77 -2.67 11.45 -4.04
C MET A 77 -2.58 10.20 -4.93
N LEU A 78 -2.63 9.00 -4.35
CA LEU A 78 -2.63 7.75 -5.11
C LEU A 78 -3.84 7.66 -6.07
N ARG A 79 -5.04 8.11 -5.65
CA ARG A 79 -6.22 8.19 -6.54
C ARG A 79 -6.00 9.12 -7.73
N VAL A 80 -5.41 10.29 -7.51
CA VAL A 80 -5.10 11.21 -8.61
C VAL A 80 -4.03 10.61 -9.52
N LEU A 81 -2.96 10.04 -8.98
CA LEU A 81 -1.89 9.43 -9.77
C LEU A 81 -2.38 8.26 -10.63
N THR A 82 -3.18 7.35 -10.06
CA THR A 82 -3.75 6.19 -10.78
C THR A 82 -4.71 6.61 -11.90
N ALA A 83 -5.29 7.81 -11.84
CA ALA A 83 -6.15 8.37 -12.89
C ALA A 83 -5.40 9.29 -13.88
N ALA A 84 -4.30 9.91 -13.45
CA ALA A 84 -3.52 10.87 -14.23
C ALA A 84 -2.48 10.20 -15.11
N VAL A 85 -1.77 9.20 -14.60
CA VAL A 85 -0.67 8.55 -15.28
C VAL A 85 -1.20 7.45 -16.20
N PRO A 86 -0.90 7.49 -17.51
CA PRO A 86 -1.29 6.42 -18.42
C PRO A 86 -0.67 5.08 -17.99
N PRO A 87 -1.40 3.96 -18.15
CA PRO A 87 -0.87 2.65 -17.79
C PRO A 87 0.38 2.34 -18.62
N GLY A 88 1.46 2.01 -17.93
CA GLY A 88 2.69 1.53 -18.56
C GLY A 88 2.66 0.03 -18.88
N PRO A 89 3.75 -0.52 -19.42
CA PRO A 89 3.85 -1.96 -19.66
C PRO A 89 3.80 -2.75 -18.34
N PRO A 90 3.26 -3.97 -18.36
CA PRO A 90 3.26 -4.83 -17.18
C PRO A 90 4.70 -5.25 -16.83
N LEU A 91 4.98 -5.42 -15.54
CA LEU A 91 6.24 -5.95 -15.02
C LEU A 91 5.99 -7.29 -14.31
N SER A 92 6.78 -8.31 -14.64
CA SER A 92 6.73 -9.61 -13.95
C SER A 92 8.08 -9.91 -13.32
N LEU A 93 8.10 -10.12 -12.01
CA LEU A 93 9.27 -10.46 -11.20
C LEU A 93 9.14 -11.92 -10.72
N THR A 94 10.20 -12.71 -10.88
CA THR A 94 10.19 -14.16 -10.61
C THR A 94 11.00 -14.51 -9.38
N GLY A 95 10.32 -14.93 -8.31
CA GLY A 95 10.91 -15.25 -7.02
C GLY A 95 10.59 -14.19 -5.95
N PRO A 96 11.18 -14.33 -4.75
CA PRO A 96 11.05 -13.33 -3.69
C PRO A 96 11.64 -11.99 -4.14
N VAL A 97 10.98 -10.89 -3.81
CA VAL A 97 11.45 -9.52 -4.03
C VAL A 97 11.60 -8.84 -2.67
N VAL A 98 12.75 -8.23 -2.44
CA VAL A 98 13.03 -7.49 -1.20
C VAL A 98 13.37 -6.06 -1.58
N LEU A 99 12.61 -5.10 -1.07
CA LEU A 99 12.98 -3.69 -1.10
C LEU A 99 13.70 -3.35 0.19
N ASP A 100 14.92 -2.85 0.03
CA ASP A 100 15.82 -2.51 1.12
C ASP A 100 15.41 -1.22 1.83
N LYS A 101 16.08 -0.96 2.96
CA LYS A 101 15.71 0.14 3.86
C LYS A 101 15.70 1.48 3.13
N GLY A 102 14.51 2.08 3.04
CA GLY A 102 14.32 3.42 2.50
C GLY A 102 14.24 3.51 0.99
N GLU A 103 14.32 2.37 0.28
CA GLU A 103 14.12 2.29 -1.17
C GLU A 103 12.71 2.70 -1.57
N LEU A 104 12.60 3.23 -2.78
CA LEU A 104 11.34 3.56 -3.43
C LEU A 104 11.32 2.87 -4.79
N ARG A 105 10.20 2.21 -5.09
CA ARG A 105 9.89 1.72 -6.42
C ARG A 105 8.53 2.25 -6.84
N VAL A 106 8.48 2.86 -8.02
CA VAL A 106 7.25 3.35 -8.63
C VAL A 106 7.11 2.68 -9.98
N TRP A 107 5.93 2.15 -10.29
CA TRP A 107 5.65 1.53 -11.58
C TRP A 107 4.30 2.00 -12.12
N PRO A 108 4.22 2.49 -13.38
CA PRO A 108 2.98 3.03 -13.94
C PRO A 108 1.97 1.95 -14.40
N GLY A 109 2.43 0.72 -14.65
CA GLY A 109 1.58 -0.39 -15.10
C GLY A 109 1.22 -1.37 -13.98
N ASP A 110 0.75 -2.56 -14.38
CA ASP A 110 0.56 -3.69 -13.48
C ASP A 110 1.92 -4.32 -13.11
N VAL A 111 2.02 -4.87 -11.90
CA VAL A 111 3.21 -5.59 -11.42
C VAL A 111 2.79 -6.93 -10.83
N THR A 112 3.42 -8.01 -11.28
CA THR A 112 3.29 -9.34 -10.70
C THR A 112 4.59 -9.76 -10.05
N VAL A 113 4.56 -10.09 -8.76
CA VAL A 113 5.64 -10.73 -8.00
C VAL A 113 5.27 -12.19 -7.80
N ASN A 114 5.95 -13.08 -8.51
CA ASN A 114 5.80 -14.53 -8.38
C ASN A 114 6.59 -15.05 -7.17
N GLY A 115 6.19 -14.63 -5.98
CA GLY A 115 6.86 -14.92 -4.71
C GLY A 115 6.41 -13.98 -3.61
N ASN A 116 7.25 -13.84 -2.58
CA ASN A 116 7.03 -12.90 -1.49
C ASN A 116 7.50 -11.49 -1.88
N LEU A 117 6.75 -10.46 -1.50
CA LEU A 117 7.21 -9.06 -1.56
C LEU A 117 7.50 -8.57 -0.15
N VAL A 118 8.77 -8.30 0.15
CA VAL A 118 9.24 -7.88 1.46
C VAL A 118 9.68 -6.42 1.42
N LEU A 119 9.02 -5.56 2.19
CA LEU A 119 9.37 -4.16 2.36
C LEU A 119 10.10 -3.99 3.69
N ARG A 120 11.40 -3.69 3.64
CA ARG A 120 12.18 -3.35 4.85
C ARG A 120 11.86 -1.93 5.33
N ARG A 121 12.33 -1.57 6.51
CA ARG A 121 12.06 -0.26 7.16
C ARG A 121 12.13 0.92 6.17
N LYS A 122 11.06 1.72 6.10
CA LYS A 122 10.89 2.89 5.22
C LYS A 122 10.91 2.59 3.71
N ALA A 123 10.95 1.33 3.30
CA ALA A 123 10.81 0.95 1.90
C ALA A 123 9.38 1.24 1.43
N ARG A 124 9.26 1.68 0.19
CA ARG A 124 7.98 2.09 -0.40
C ARG A 124 7.84 1.53 -1.81
N VAL A 125 6.67 1.02 -2.11
CA VAL A 125 6.28 0.59 -3.44
C VAL A 125 4.98 1.26 -3.83
N VAL A 126 4.93 1.83 -5.04
CA VAL A 126 3.75 2.47 -5.63
C VAL A 126 3.53 1.90 -7.02
N VAL A 127 2.42 1.19 -7.22
CA VAL A 127 2.03 0.60 -8.50
C VAL A 127 0.76 1.27 -9.00
N LEU A 128 0.81 2.01 -10.09
CA LEU A 128 -0.36 2.76 -10.56
C LEU A 128 -1.42 1.86 -11.25
N GLY A 129 -1.07 0.61 -11.53
CA GLY A 129 -2.00 -0.48 -11.87
C GLY A 129 -2.25 -1.43 -10.69
N THR A 130 -2.31 -2.71 -11.00
CA THR A 130 -2.51 -3.81 -10.04
C THR A 130 -1.17 -4.33 -9.53
N LEU A 131 -1.00 -4.44 -8.22
CA LEU A 131 0.10 -5.17 -7.58
C LEU A 131 -0.38 -6.56 -7.20
N THR A 132 0.09 -7.59 -7.90
CA THR A 132 -0.19 -9.00 -7.61
C THR A 132 1.02 -9.66 -6.98
N VAL A 133 0.88 -10.23 -5.79
CA VAL A 133 1.92 -10.97 -5.06
C VAL A 133 1.42 -12.39 -4.84
N THR A 134 2.00 -13.38 -5.52
CA THR A 134 1.51 -14.77 -5.42
C THR A 134 1.87 -15.43 -4.09
N GLY A 135 2.86 -14.90 -3.38
CA GLY A 135 3.19 -15.24 -2.00
C GLY A 135 2.66 -14.20 -1.00
N ALA A 136 3.44 -13.94 0.04
CA ALA A 136 3.11 -13.01 1.09
C ALA A 136 3.57 -11.56 0.80
N LEU A 137 2.69 -10.60 1.08
CA LEU A 137 3.06 -9.18 1.21
C LEU A 137 3.53 -8.90 2.64
N LEU A 138 4.81 -8.60 2.82
CA LEU A 138 5.46 -8.47 4.12
C LEU A 138 6.07 -7.08 4.29
N ALA A 139 5.33 -6.18 4.93
CA ALA A 139 5.84 -4.89 5.36
C ALA A 139 6.38 -5.03 6.79
N ALA A 140 7.68 -4.77 6.95
CA ALA A 140 8.39 -4.93 8.22
C ALA A 140 7.59 -4.40 9.40
N THR A 141 7.55 -5.16 10.50
CA THR A 141 6.74 -4.88 11.71
C THR A 141 7.05 -3.54 12.40
N TYR A 142 8.10 -2.85 11.95
CA TYR A 142 8.49 -1.52 12.38
C TYR A 142 9.00 -0.67 11.21
N GLY A 143 8.44 0.53 11.06
CA GLY A 143 9.15 1.64 10.43
C GLY A 143 8.61 2.18 9.10
N TYR A 144 7.34 2.58 9.05
CA TYR A 144 6.79 3.47 8.01
C TYR A 144 7.01 3.00 6.56
N THR A 145 6.75 1.72 6.29
CA THR A 145 6.70 1.19 4.92
C THR A 145 5.40 1.59 4.23
N LEU A 146 5.37 1.51 2.90
CA LEU A 146 4.18 1.79 2.09
C LEU A 146 4.07 0.79 0.94
N ALA A 147 2.93 0.14 0.81
CA ALA A 147 2.48 -0.54 -0.40
C ALA A 147 1.23 0.18 -0.92
N GLY A 148 1.37 0.95 -2.00
CA GLY A 148 0.28 1.65 -2.65
C GLY A 148 0.01 1.07 -4.03
N ALA A 149 -1.25 0.77 -4.35
CA ALA A 149 -1.62 0.44 -5.72
C ALA A 149 -3.03 0.92 -6.12
N ARG A 150 -3.41 0.74 -7.39
CA ARG A 150 -4.83 0.82 -7.76
C ARG A 150 -5.59 -0.34 -7.12
N ARG A 151 -5.07 -1.55 -7.29
CA ARG A 151 -5.56 -2.79 -6.68
C ARG A 151 -4.37 -3.59 -6.13
N ILE A 152 -4.55 -4.21 -4.97
CA ILE A 152 -3.55 -5.10 -4.38
C ILE A 152 -4.14 -6.50 -4.28
N GLU A 153 -3.41 -7.48 -4.81
CA GLU A 153 -3.72 -8.90 -4.68
C GLU A 153 -2.55 -9.59 -4.01
N CYS A 154 -2.80 -10.36 -2.95
CA CYS A 154 -1.77 -11.10 -2.25
C CYS A 154 -2.28 -12.47 -1.81
N ARG A 155 -1.44 -13.49 -1.59
CA ARG A 155 -1.90 -14.75 -0.98
C ARG A 155 -2.22 -14.53 0.50
N ASP A 156 -1.24 -14.00 1.21
CA ASP A 156 -1.26 -13.64 2.63
C ASP A 156 -0.58 -12.28 2.82
N GLY A 157 -0.75 -11.66 3.98
CA GLY A 157 -0.01 -10.44 4.27
C GLY A 157 0.17 -10.11 5.74
N VAL A 158 1.25 -9.38 6.00
CA VAL A 158 1.51 -8.72 7.28
C VAL A 158 2.01 -7.33 6.97
N SER A 159 1.42 -6.32 7.60
CA SER A 159 1.90 -4.96 7.51
C SER A 159 1.84 -4.23 8.85
N ALA A 160 2.97 -3.66 9.25
CA ALA A 160 3.01 -2.54 10.20
C ALA A 160 3.08 -1.16 9.51
N GLY A 161 3.24 -1.15 8.18
CA GLY A 161 3.21 0.08 7.39
C GLY A 161 1.87 0.28 6.72
N GLU A 162 1.86 1.17 5.74
CA GLU A 162 0.66 1.54 5.02
C GLU A 162 0.37 0.62 3.83
N VAL A 163 -0.90 0.25 3.69
CA VAL A 163 -1.46 -0.50 2.57
C VAL A 163 -2.58 0.33 1.96
N LEU A 164 -2.30 0.96 0.82
CA LEU A 164 -3.23 1.86 0.15
C LEU A 164 -3.69 1.25 -1.15
N ALA A 165 -5.00 1.09 -1.34
CA ALA A 165 -5.56 0.68 -2.62
C ALA A 165 -6.71 1.60 -3.01
N THR A 166 -6.70 2.12 -4.24
CA THR A 166 -7.74 3.04 -4.71
C THR A 166 -9.04 2.35 -5.11
N GLU A 167 -8.99 1.04 -5.36
CA GLU A 167 -10.16 0.20 -5.67
C GLU A 167 -10.38 -0.88 -4.62
N ALA A 168 -9.43 -1.81 -4.47
CA ALA A 168 -9.60 -2.95 -3.57
C ALA A 168 -8.28 -3.59 -3.14
N VAL A 169 -8.32 -4.24 -1.98
CA VAL A 169 -7.34 -5.24 -1.54
C VAL A 169 -8.02 -6.61 -1.53
N HIS A 170 -7.36 -7.61 -2.11
CA HIS A 170 -7.81 -9.00 -2.09
C HIS A 170 -6.70 -9.92 -1.59
N CYS A 171 -6.90 -10.56 -0.44
CA CYS A 171 -5.97 -11.60 0.04
C CYS A 171 -6.72 -12.81 0.62
N PRO A 172 -6.82 -13.94 -0.12
CA PRO A 172 -7.68 -15.06 0.27
C PRO A 172 -7.18 -15.81 1.50
N GLY A 173 -5.90 -15.67 1.86
CA GLY A 173 -5.32 -16.18 3.10
C GLY A 173 -5.57 -15.26 4.29
N THR A 174 -4.54 -15.11 5.13
CA THR A 174 -4.60 -14.27 6.32
C THR A 174 -3.86 -12.96 6.10
N PHE A 175 -4.52 -11.84 6.41
CA PHE A 175 -3.91 -10.51 6.40
C PHE A 175 -3.93 -9.90 7.80
N LEU A 176 -2.74 -9.52 8.28
CA LEU A 176 -2.54 -8.92 9.59
C LEU A 176 -2.07 -7.47 9.47
N LEU A 177 -2.80 -6.56 10.11
CA LEU A 177 -2.38 -5.18 10.34
C LEU A 177 -1.85 -5.05 11.76
N THR A 178 -0.53 -4.95 11.93
CA THR A 178 0.14 -5.18 13.23
C THR A 178 0.27 -3.94 14.13
N GLN A 179 0.10 -2.72 13.60
CA GLN A 179 0.31 -1.48 14.38
C GLN A 179 -0.93 -0.59 14.47
N GLU A 180 -1.01 0.16 15.57
CA GLU A 180 -2.01 1.18 15.90
C GLU A 180 -1.96 2.43 15.00
N THR A 181 -1.00 2.51 14.08
CA THR A 181 -0.71 3.71 13.29
C THR A 181 -1.24 3.58 11.86
N HIS A 182 -2.56 3.80 11.67
CA HIS A 182 -3.14 4.22 10.39
C HIS A 182 -2.76 3.35 9.17
N THR A 183 -2.80 2.02 9.26
CA THR A 183 -2.00 1.17 8.36
C THR A 183 -2.68 0.75 7.06
N ALA A 184 -3.98 1.03 6.83
CA ALA A 184 -4.60 0.72 5.54
C ALA A 184 -5.80 1.60 5.18
N MET A 185 -5.95 1.86 3.88
CA MET A 185 -7.10 2.56 3.31
C MET A 185 -7.45 2.01 1.92
N SER A 186 -8.70 1.60 1.76
CA SER A 186 -9.22 1.14 0.47
C SER A 186 -10.76 1.15 0.45
N PRO A 187 -11.43 1.32 -0.69
CA PRO A 187 -12.88 1.14 -0.74
C PRO A 187 -13.32 -0.26 -0.31
N GLN A 188 -12.55 -1.30 -0.65
CA GLN A 188 -12.93 -2.68 -0.38
C GLN A 188 -11.75 -3.52 0.08
N PHE A 189 -11.97 -4.31 1.13
CA PHE A 189 -11.10 -5.44 1.50
C PHE A 189 -11.87 -6.75 1.33
N THR A 190 -11.27 -7.73 0.64
CA THR A 190 -11.80 -9.08 0.50
C THR A 190 -10.75 -10.13 0.86
N GLY A 191 -11.14 -11.26 1.44
CA GLY A 191 -10.16 -12.27 1.81
C GLY A 191 -10.65 -13.39 2.71
N GLY A 192 -9.70 -14.16 3.24
CA GLY A 192 -9.98 -15.22 4.20
C GLY A 192 -10.13 -14.67 5.61
N THR A 193 -9.01 -14.35 6.24
CA THR A 193 -8.97 -13.77 7.59
C THR A 193 -8.35 -12.39 7.57
N LEU A 194 -9.05 -11.38 8.08
CA LEU A 194 -8.50 -10.06 8.37
C LEU A 194 -8.35 -9.88 9.87
N VAL A 195 -7.14 -9.57 10.32
CA VAL A 195 -6.83 -9.20 11.70
C VAL A 195 -6.45 -7.72 11.73
N ASP A 196 -7.32 -6.88 12.31
CA ASP A 196 -7.12 -5.43 12.42
C ASP A 196 -7.34 -4.94 13.88
N HIS A 197 -6.47 -4.08 14.40
CA HIS A 197 -6.48 -3.65 15.81
C HIS A 197 -6.76 -2.15 15.98
N LEU A 198 -7.45 -1.79 17.07
CA LEU A 198 -7.54 -0.50 17.79
C LEU A 198 -7.94 0.77 17.01
N TRP A 199 -7.45 0.97 15.79
CA TRP A 199 -7.89 1.98 14.86
C TRP A 199 -8.31 1.27 13.58
N PRO A 200 -9.61 1.29 13.21
CA PRO A 200 -10.07 0.51 12.08
C PRO A 200 -9.36 1.00 10.82
N ALA A 201 -8.76 0.06 10.10
CA ALA A 201 -8.42 0.26 8.70
C ALA A 201 -9.60 0.95 8.01
N GLN A 202 -9.30 1.96 7.19
CA GLN A 202 -10.33 2.75 6.52
C GLN A 202 -10.81 2.01 5.28
N PHE A 203 -11.50 0.89 5.53
CA PHE A 203 -12.22 0.13 4.53
C PHE A 203 -13.67 0.55 4.50
N THR A 204 -14.18 0.96 3.34
CA THR A 204 -15.62 1.24 3.19
C THR A 204 -16.43 -0.04 3.29
N ARG A 205 -15.92 -1.15 2.74
CA ARG A 205 -16.50 -2.49 2.83
C ARG A 205 -15.43 -3.54 3.15
N VAL A 206 -15.76 -4.46 4.06
CA VAL A 206 -14.94 -5.63 4.38
C VAL A 206 -15.76 -6.89 4.15
N ASP A 207 -15.24 -7.80 3.32
CA ASP A 207 -15.91 -9.05 2.92
C ASP A 207 -14.92 -10.22 3.10
N VAL A 208 -14.91 -10.77 4.32
CA VAL A 208 -13.96 -11.81 4.74
C VAL A 208 -14.69 -12.96 5.44
N ALA A 209 -14.13 -14.16 5.36
CA ALA A 209 -14.66 -15.30 6.10
C ALA A 209 -14.54 -15.12 7.61
N ARG A 210 -13.46 -14.47 8.08
CA ARG A 210 -13.25 -14.13 9.50
C ARG A 210 -12.64 -12.74 9.63
N ARG A 211 -13.24 -11.89 10.46
CA ARG A 211 -12.64 -10.60 10.87
C ARG A 211 -12.36 -10.62 12.37
N VAL A 212 -11.16 -10.24 12.77
CA VAL A 212 -10.69 -10.29 14.16
C VAL A 212 -10.28 -8.89 14.59
N ASN A 213 -11.07 -8.32 15.51
CA ASN A 213 -10.92 -6.94 15.98
C ASN A 213 -10.65 -6.86 17.49
N GLY A 214 -10.24 -7.97 18.12
CA GLY A 214 -9.85 -8.01 19.53
C GLY A 214 -8.41 -7.55 19.73
N GLY A 215 -8.00 -7.29 20.96
CA GLY A 215 -6.60 -6.96 21.29
C GLY A 215 -5.60 -8.10 20.96
N PRO A 216 -4.34 -7.96 21.37
CA PRO A 216 -3.26 -8.90 21.01
C PRO A 216 -3.58 -10.39 21.22
N ASP A 217 -4.35 -10.76 22.24
CA ASP A 217 -4.75 -12.14 22.50
C ASP A 217 -5.65 -12.73 21.41
N ALA A 218 -6.64 -11.95 20.92
CA ALA A 218 -7.53 -12.40 19.86
C ALA A 218 -6.78 -12.54 18.52
N ALA A 219 -5.83 -11.64 18.25
CA ALA A 219 -4.94 -11.79 17.10
C ALA A 219 -4.07 -13.03 17.23
N ARG A 220 -3.44 -13.25 18.38
CA ARG A 220 -2.60 -14.44 18.62
C ARG A 220 -3.37 -15.74 18.41
N GLU A 221 -4.61 -15.81 18.90
CA GLU A 221 -5.50 -16.95 18.68
C GLU A 221 -5.81 -17.14 17.19
N ALA A 222 -6.15 -16.06 16.48
CA ALA A 222 -6.48 -16.10 15.05
C ALA A 222 -5.29 -16.51 14.17
N LEU A 223 -4.08 -16.05 14.53
CA LEU A 223 -2.84 -16.32 13.81
C LEU A 223 -2.20 -17.67 14.21
N GLY A 224 -2.64 -18.26 15.33
CA GLY A 224 -2.00 -19.44 15.95
C GLY A 224 -0.54 -19.19 16.36
N ALA A 225 -0.18 -17.93 16.61
CA ALA A 225 1.16 -17.45 16.95
C ALA A 225 1.13 -15.93 17.21
N ASP A 226 2.19 -15.40 17.82
CA ASP A 226 2.43 -13.96 17.86
C ASP A 226 2.75 -13.40 16.46
N ALA A 227 2.50 -12.11 16.25
CA ALA A 227 2.63 -11.44 14.95
C ALA A 227 4.01 -11.64 14.28
N GLU A 228 5.09 -11.57 15.05
CA GLU A 228 6.46 -11.77 14.54
C GLU A 228 6.69 -13.22 14.06
N VAL A 229 6.18 -14.20 14.81
CA VAL A 229 6.27 -15.62 14.46
C VAL A 229 5.41 -15.91 13.23
N PHE A 230 4.21 -15.30 13.14
CA PHE A 230 3.36 -15.39 11.96
C PHE A 230 4.06 -14.84 10.71
N ALA A 231 4.64 -13.62 10.78
CA ALA A 231 5.41 -13.04 9.68
C ALA A 231 6.60 -13.94 9.26
N ALA A 232 7.31 -14.53 10.22
CA ALA A 232 8.41 -15.46 9.94
C ALA A 232 7.93 -16.79 9.34
N ARG A 233 6.69 -17.23 9.60
CA ARG A 233 6.09 -18.40 8.94
C ARG A 233 5.80 -18.09 7.47
N LEU A 234 5.21 -16.93 7.17
CA LEU A 234 4.91 -16.52 5.79
C LEU A 234 6.15 -16.43 4.90
N LEU A 235 7.29 -16.00 5.46
CA LEU A 235 8.56 -15.96 4.72
C LEU A 235 9.07 -17.34 4.26
N ARG A 236 8.62 -18.43 4.90
CA ARG A 236 9.08 -19.81 4.63
C ARG A 236 8.13 -20.62 3.75
N SER A 237 7.00 -20.04 3.36
CA SER A 237 5.88 -20.68 2.63
C SER A 237 5.63 -20.04 1.28
#